data_AF-A0A1F5LTN8-F1
#
_entry.id   AF-A0A1F5LTN8-F1
#
_cell.length_a   1.000
_cell.length_b   1.000
_cell.length_c   1.000
_cell.angle_alpha   90.00
_cell.angle_beta   90.00
_cell.angle_gamma   90.00
#
_symmetry.space_group_name_H-M   'P 1'
#
loop_
_entity.id
_entity.type
_entity.pdbx_description
1 polymer ?
#
loop_
_entity_poly.entity_id
_entity_poly.type
_entity_poly.pdbx_seq_one_letter_code
_entity_poly.pdbx_strand_id
1 'polypeptide(L)'
;MIQVKAQLGAKQTNTFRFWSRGDEVMEGTTYDNAAEFTAALSVDAGASGIMQFLGRRAIIREIAQSFETVYGVKLSLESRIRISASTERQ
;
A
#
# COMPACT_ATOMS: atom_id res chain seq x y z
N MET A 1 -34.52 -28.03 -14.82
CA MET A 1 -33.09 -27.83 -15.10
C MET A 1 -32.82 -26.33 -15.14
N ILE A 2 -32.13 -25.79 -14.15
CA ILE A 2 -31.72 -24.38 -14.12
C ILE A 2 -30.21 -24.37 -14.28
N GLN A 3 -29.71 -23.78 -15.36
CA GLN A 3 -28.28 -23.57 -15.54
C GLN A 3 -27.82 -22.47 -14.60
N VAL A 4 -26.96 -22.83 -13.65
CA VAL A 4 -26.20 -21.88 -12.84
C VAL A 4 -25.04 -21.38 -13.69
N LYS A 5 -25.08 -20.09 -14.07
CA LYS A 5 -23.98 -19.41 -14.75
C LYS A 5 -22.75 -19.43 -13.84
N ALA A 6 -21.66 -19.97 -14.35
CA ALA A 6 -20.34 -19.89 -13.73
C ALA A 6 -19.99 -18.42 -13.45
N GLN A 7 -19.61 -18.11 -12.21
CA GLN A 7 -18.86 -16.90 -11.92
C GLN A 7 -17.59 -16.90 -12.78
N LEU A 8 -17.48 -15.93 -13.68
CA LEU A 8 -16.24 -15.61 -14.39
C LEU A 8 -15.17 -15.28 -13.33
N GLY A 9 -14.25 -16.22 -13.12
CA GLY A 9 -13.08 -16.02 -12.27
C GLY A 9 -12.27 -14.84 -12.77
N ALA A 10 -12.09 -13.82 -11.93
CA ALA A 10 -11.12 -12.78 -12.20
C ALA A 10 -9.75 -13.44 -12.38
N LYS A 11 -9.17 -13.32 -13.58
CA LYS A 11 -7.81 -13.76 -13.86
C LYS A 11 -6.90 -13.02 -12.87
N GLN A 12 -6.22 -13.76 -11.99
CA GLN A 12 -5.27 -13.16 -11.06
C GLN A 12 -4.14 -12.52 -11.87
N THR A 13 -4.03 -11.19 -11.81
CA THR A 13 -2.94 -10.45 -12.43
C THR A 13 -1.98 -9.99 -11.33
N ASN A 14 -0.67 -10.04 -11.60
CA ASN A 14 0.34 -9.47 -10.72
C ASN A 14 0.34 -7.95 -10.91
N THR A 15 -0.73 -7.31 -10.49
CA THR A 15 -0.96 -5.87 -10.68
C THR A 15 -1.22 -5.21 -9.36
N PHE A 16 -0.34 -4.29 -8.97
CA PHE A 16 -0.62 -3.39 -7.87
C PHE A 16 -1.35 -2.17 -8.41
N ARG A 17 -2.47 -1.86 -7.76
CA ARG A 17 -3.30 -0.70 -8.08
C ARG A 17 -3.21 0.31 -6.96
N PHE A 18 -3.01 1.57 -7.31
CA PHE A 18 -2.78 2.64 -6.33
C PHE A 18 -3.56 3.90 -6.69
N TRP A 19 -3.88 4.74 -5.71
CA TRP A 19 -4.72 5.94 -5.87
C TRP A 19 -3.87 7.21 -5.80
N SER A 20 -2.83 7.27 -6.62
CA SER A 20 -1.84 8.33 -6.54
C SER A 20 -1.08 8.46 -7.87
N ARG A 21 -0.15 9.41 -8.00
CA ARG A 21 0.78 9.57 -9.14
C ARG A 21 1.92 8.54 -9.12
N GLY A 22 2.20 7.99 -7.95
CA GLY A 22 3.16 6.92 -7.72
C GLY A 22 4.54 7.41 -7.29
N ASP A 23 4.66 8.68 -6.95
CA ASP A 23 5.82 9.35 -6.34
C ASP A 23 5.56 9.76 -4.88
N GLU A 24 4.36 9.53 -4.38
CA GLU A 24 3.99 9.83 -3.00
C GLU A 24 4.70 8.90 -2.02
N VAL A 25 5.34 9.50 -1.03
CA VAL A 25 6.01 8.77 0.05
C VAL A 25 4.95 8.22 0.99
N MET A 26 4.97 6.89 1.15
CA MET A 26 4.17 6.17 2.12
C MET A 26 5.03 5.89 3.35
N GLU A 27 4.47 6.20 4.52
CA GLU A 27 5.06 5.89 5.81
C GLU A 27 4.32 4.71 6.43
N GLY A 28 5.07 3.74 6.94
CA GLY A 28 4.48 2.55 7.54
C GLY A 28 5.40 1.87 8.53
N THR A 29 4.82 1.00 9.34
CA THR A 29 5.52 0.08 10.24
C THR A 29 4.86 -1.30 10.16
N THR A 30 5.51 -2.33 10.68
CA THR A 30 4.90 -3.67 10.78
C THR A 30 3.86 -3.70 11.90
N TYR A 31 2.88 -4.59 11.79
CA TYR A 31 1.90 -4.80 12.85
C TYR A 31 2.54 -5.25 14.17
N ASP A 32 3.61 -6.06 14.10
CA ASP A 32 4.35 -6.49 15.28
C ASP A 32 4.95 -5.29 16.03
N ASN A 33 5.64 -4.39 15.32
CA ASN A 33 6.20 -3.17 15.92
C ASN A 33 5.09 -2.25 16.46
N ALA A 34 3.99 -2.11 15.72
CA ALA A 34 2.86 -1.30 16.20
C ALA A 34 2.29 -1.85 17.51
N ALA A 35 2.14 -3.17 17.62
CA ALA A 35 1.65 -3.82 18.84
C ALA A 35 2.65 -3.69 19.99
N GLU A 36 3.94 -3.94 19.73
CA GLU A 36 5.02 -3.84 20.72
C GLU A 36 5.10 -2.43 21.31
N PHE A 37 5.20 -1.40 20.47
CA PHE A 37 5.29 -0.02 20.94
C PHE A 37 4.03 0.43 21.67
N THR A 38 2.85 -0.02 21.21
CA THR A 38 1.60 0.28 21.92
C THR A 38 1.56 -0.36 23.30
N ALA A 39 1.99 -1.62 23.43
CA ALA A 39 2.05 -2.32 24.72
C ALA A 39 3.05 -1.67 25.68
N ALA A 40 4.24 -1.30 25.17
CA ALA A 40 5.27 -0.62 25.96
C ALA A 40 4.78 0.74 26.50
N LEU A 41 4.12 1.55 25.65
CA LEU A 41 3.57 2.83 26.08
C LEU A 41 2.41 2.69 27.07
N SER A 42 1.62 1.61 26.97
CA SER A 42 0.45 1.40 27.84
C SER A 42 0.83 1.19 29.31
N VAL A 43 2.07 0.76 29.59
CA VAL A 43 2.56 0.51 30.95
C VAL A 43 3.54 1.58 31.45
N ASP A 44 3.92 2.54 30.60
CA ASP A 44 4.83 3.62 30.95
C ASP A 44 4.05 4.82 31.52
N ALA A 45 4.14 5.01 32.84
CA ALA A 45 3.49 6.13 33.52
C ALA A 45 4.06 7.51 33.11
N GLY A 46 5.22 7.56 32.47
CA GLY A 46 5.83 8.78 31.93
C GLY A 46 5.38 9.11 30.50
N ALA A 47 4.74 8.18 29.80
CA ALA A 47 4.31 8.38 28.42
C ALA A 47 3.20 9.44 28.36
N SER A 48 3.48 10.56 27.69
CA SER A 48 2.54 11.66 27.51
C SER A 48 2.70 12.29 26.13
N GLY A 49 1.60 12.84 25.60
CA GLY A 49 1.56 13.47 24.28
C GLY A 49 1.30 12.49 23.13
N ILE A 50 1.67 12.91 21.92
CA ILE A 50 1.46 12.13 20.69
C ILE A 50 2.79 11.50 20.30
N MET A 51 2.83 10.16 20.31
CA MET A 51 3.97 9.39 19.81
C MET A 51 3.72 8.94 18.37
N GLN A 52 4.68 9.21 17.48
CA GLN A 52 4.64 8.79 16.07
C GLN A 52 5.75 7.77 15.82
N PHE A 53 5.37 6.60 15.30
CA PHE A 53 6.30 5.51 15.02
C PHE A 53 6.45 5.32 13.51
N LEU A 54 7.70 5.35 13.04
CA LEU A 54 8.03 5.20 11.64
C LEU A 54 8.98 4.01 11.47
N GLY A 55 8.51 2.96 10.79
CA GLY A 55 9.35 1.81 10.44
C GLY A 55 10.07 2.00 9.11
N ARG A 56 9.36 2.50 8.09
CA ARG A 56 9.89 2.71 6.75
C ARG A 56 9.16 3.83 6.02
N ARG A 57 9.90 4.50 5.13
CA ARG A 57 9.39 5.35 4.05
C ARG A 57 9.62 4.67 2.72
N ALA A 58 8.62 4.64 1.85
CA ALA A 58 8.78 4.13 0.50
C ALA A 58 7.72 4.70 -0.45
N ILE A 59 8.07 4.86 -1.73
CA ILE A 59 7.08 5.09 -2.79
C ILE A 59 6.56 3.75 -3.34
N ILE A 60 5.41 3.75 -4.02
CA ILE A 60 4.80 2.52 -4.56
C ILE A 60 5.74 1.71 -5.48
N ARG A 61 6.65 2.39 -6.19
CA ARG A 61 7.64 1.77 -7.07
C ARG A 61 8.69 0.97 -6.30
N GLU A 62 9.14 1.48 -5.17
CA GLU A 62 10.09 0.79 -4.29
C GLU A 62 9.43 -0.38 -3.55
N ILE A 63 8.15 -0.22 -3.19
CA ILE A 63 7.34 -1.32 -2.64
C ILE A 63 7.20 -2.44 -3.68
N ALA A 64 6.87 -2.09 -4.93
CA ALA A 64 6.79 -3.06 -6.02
C ALA A 64 8.13 -3.76 -6.25
N GLN A 65 9.24 -3.02 -6.34
CA GLN A 65 10.57 -3.61 -6.50
C GLN A 65 10.93 -4.56 -5.34
N SER A 66 10.58 -4.19 -4.11
CA SER A 66 10.78 -5.06 -2.94
C SER A 66 10.01 -6.37 -3.09
N PHE A 67 8.75 -6.31 -3.55
CA PHE A 67 7.95 -7.50 -3.84
C PHE A 67 8.56 -8.34 -4.96
N GLU A 68 8.94 -7.73 -6.09
CA GLU A 68 9.56 -8.45 -7.21
C GLU A 68 10.85 -9.16 -6.77
N THR A 69 11.65 -8.54 -5.91
CA THR A 69 12.90 -9.09 -5.39
C THR A 69 12.66 -10.30 -4.49
N VAL A 70 11.69 -10.21 -3.58
CA VAL A 70 11.40 -11.30 -2.61
C VAL A 70 10.70 -12.47 -3.28
N TYR A 71 9.77 -12.20 -4.21
CA TYR A 71 8.92 -13.24 -4.80
C TYR A 71 9.36 -13.68 -6.20
N GLY A 72 10.34 -13.01 -6.83
CA GLY A 72 10.82 -13.36 -8.17
C GLY A 72 9.79 -13.14 -9.29
N VAL A 73 8.75 -12.35 -9.02
CA VAL A 73 7.60 -12.15 -9.92
C VAL A 73 7.54 -10.70 -10.36
N LYS A 74 7.47 -10.46 -11.67
CA LYS A 74 7.29 -9.11 -12.24
C LYS A 74 5.88 -8.57 -11.95
N LEU A 75 5.82 -7.35 -11.44
CA LEU A 75 4.60 -6.60 -11.13
C LEU A 75 4.31 -5.55 -12.20
N SER A 76 3.02 -5.33 -12.47
CA SER A 76 2.55 -4.13 -13.17
C SER A 76 1.94 -3.14 -12.17
N LEU A 77 2.11 -1.85 -12.45
CA LEU A 77 1.57 -0.76 -11.65
C LEU A 77 0.47 -0.04 -12.42
N GLU A 78 -0.70 0.14 -11.80
CA GLU A 78 -1.86 0.82 -12.39
C GLU A 78 -2.38 1.90 -11.44
N SER A 79 -2.34 3.17 -11.86
CA SER A 79 -3.00 4.24 -11.10
C SER A 79 -4.52 4.18 -11.33
N ARG A 80 -5.29 4.31 -10.26
CA ARG A 80 -6.76 4.38 -10.27
C ARG A 80 -7.30 5.79 -10.39
N ILE A 81 -6.45 6.81 -10.30
CA ILE A 81 -6.91 8.19 -10.47
C ILE A 81 -6.95 8.52 -11.96
N ARG A 82 -8.07 9.08 -12.41
CA ARG A 82 -8.17 9.68 -13.73
C ARG A 82 -7.64 11.11 -13.65
N ILE A 83 -6.41 11.32 -14.09
CA ILE A 83 -5.92 12.70 -14.30
C ILE A 83 -6.56 13.17 -15.61
N SER A 84 -7.61 13.98 -15.52
CA SER A 84 -8.02 14.79 -16.66
C SER A 84 -6.88 15.77 -16.92
N ALA A 85 -6.19 15.64 -18.04
CA ALA A 85 -5.25 16.66 -18.48
C ALA A 85 -6.04 17.95 -18.69
N SER A 86 -5.95 18.88 -17.74
CA SER A 86 -6.32 20.27 -17.99
C SER A 86 -5.27 20.81 -18.93
N THR A 87 -5.55 20.74 -20.23
CA THR A 87 -4.85 21.51 -21.25
C THR A 87 -4.93 22.97 -20.86
N GLU A 88 -3.84 23.48 -20.34
CA GLU A 88 -3.58 24.89 -20.10
C GLU A 88 -3.72 25.59 -21.46
N ARG A 89 -4.86 26.27 -21.66
CA ARG A 89 -5.03 27.18 -22.77
C ARG A 89 -4.39 28.51 -22.37
N GLN A 90 -3.57 28.98 -23.31
CA GLN A 90 -2.83 30.24 -23.39
C GLN A 90 -3.60 31.45 -22.87
#